data_AF-K9S4N0-F1
#
_entry.id   AF-K9S4N0-F1
#
_cell.length_a   1.000
_cell.length_b   1.000
_cell.length_c   1.000
_cell.angle_alpha   90.00
_cell.angle_beta   90.00
_cell.angle_gamma   90.00
#
_symmetry.space_group_name_H-M   'P 1'
#
loop_
_entity.id
_entity.type
_entity.pdbx_description
1 polymer ?
#
loop_
_entity_poly.entity_id
_entity_poly.type
_entity_poly.pdbx_seq_one_letter_code
_entity_poly.pdbx_strand_id
1 'polypeptide(L)' 'MSLRYNNNQSPFVRIVYIKVKVDAKTELVPMELYADGSVKRAA' A
#
# COMPACT_ATOMS: atom_id res chain seq x y z
N MET A 1 -23.85 -16.97 -18.40
CA MET A 1 -22.99 -15.89 -17.88
C MET A 1 -21.88 -16.53 -17.08
N SER A 2 -20.64 -16.53 -17.57
CA SER A 2 -19.50 -17.01 -16.78
C SER A 2 -19.10 -15.92 -15.80
N LEU A 3 -19.33 -16.16 -14.51
CA LEU A 3 -18.70 -15.42 -13.42
C LEU A 3 -17.20 -15.68 -13.51
N ARG A 4 -16.51 -14.88 -14.32
CA ARG A 4 -15.04 -14.83 -14.31
C ARG A 4 -14.66 -14.18 -12.99
N TYR A 5 -14.48 -15.00 -11.95
CA TYR A 5 -13.78 -14.57 -10.76
C TYR A 5 -12.44 -14.03 -11.23
N ASN A 6 -12.27 -12.72 -11.07
CA ASN A 6 -10.99 -12.08 -11.30
C ASN A 6 -10.03 -12.66 -10.26
N ASN A 7 -9.32 -13.72 -10.63
CA ASN A 7 -8.36 -14.40 -9.76
C ASN A 7 -7.06 -13.57 -9.61
N ASN A 8 -7.02 -12.33 -10.11
CA ASN A 8 -6.11 -11.33 -9.58
C ASN A 8 -6.59 -10.92 -8.19
N GLN A 9 -6.22 -11.73 -7.20
CA GLN A 9 -6.12 -11.32 -5.79
C GLN A 9 -5.01 -10.29 -5.58
N SER A 10 -4.64 -9.49 -6.60
CA SER A 10 -3.80 -8.33 -6.39
C SER A 10 -4.75 -7.21 -6.00
N PRO A 11 -4.89 -6.86 -4.70
CA PRO A 11 -5.62 -5.67 -4.33
C PRO A 11 -5.00 -4.50 -5.11
N PHE A 12 -5.81 -3.57 -5.58
CA PHE A 12 -5.28 -2.32 -6.14
C PHE A 12 -4.44 -1.64 -5.05
N VAL A 13 -3.11 -1.82 -5.11
CA VAL A 13 -2.16 -1.24 -4.16
C VAL A 13 -1.64 0.05 -4.75
N ARG A 14 -1.86 1.16 -4.05
CA ARG A 14 -1.23 2.44 -4.36
C ARG A 14 -0.02 2.62 -3.48
N ILE A 15 1.14 2.88 -4.08
CA ILE A 15 2.33 3.25 -3.31
C ILE A 15 2.17 4.70 -2.84
N VAL A 16 2.26 4.90 -1.53
CA VAL A 16 2.22 6.21 -0.88
C VAL A 16 3.47 6.38 -0.02
N TYR A 17 3.87 7.63 0.24
CA TYR A 17 5.01 7.91 1.11
C TYR A 17 4.54 8.56 2.40
N ILE A 18 4.98 8.01 3.53
CA ILE A 18 4.74 8.61 4.85
C ILE A 18 6.02 9.28 5.32
N LYS A 19 5.88 10.51 5.81
CA LYS A 19 6.95 11.23 6.49
C LYS A 19 7.07 10.70 7.92
N VAL A 20 8.22 10.13 8.25
CA VAL A 20 8.59 9.73 9.61
C VAL A 20 9.81 10.53 10.06
N LYS A 21 9.88 10.81 11.35
CA LYS A 21 11.02 11.49 11.97
C LYS A 21 11.84 10.46 12.72
N VAL A 22 13.05 10.19 12.24
CA VAL A 22 14.01 9.27 12.85
C VAL A 22 15.27 10.08 13.15
N ASP A 23 15.73 10.10 14.40
CA ASP A 23 16.94 10.81 14.84
C ASP A 23 17.03 12.27 14.33
N ALA A 24 15.92 13.01 14.51
CA ALA A 24 15.75 14.40 14.05
C ALA A 24 15.78 14.62 12.53
N LYS A 25 15.99 13.57 11.72
CA LYS A 25 15.90 13.60 10.26
C LYS A 25 14.50 13.21 9.80
N THR A 26 14.00 13.91 8.77
CA THR A 26 12.74 13.53 8.12
C THR A 26 13.04 12.54 7.01
N GLU A 27 12.41 11.38 7.07
CA GLU A 27 12.56 10.31 6.09
C GLU A 27 11.20 9.99 5.45
N LEU A 28 11.23 9.65 4.17
CA LEU A 28 10.05 9.22 3.42
C LEU A 28 10.09 7.70 3.30
N VAL A 29 9.13 7.03 3.94
CA VAL A 29 9.03 5.57 3.90
C VAL A 29 7.91 5.17 2.94
N PRO A 30 8.19 4.33 1.93
CA PRO A 30 7.17 3.82 1.03
C PRO A 30 6.23 2.86 1.77
N MET A 31 4.95 3.00 1.49
CA MET A 31 3.88 2.21 2.07
C MET A 31 2.90 1.82 0.98
N GLU A 32 2.25 0.68 1.20
CA GLU A 32 1.22 0.13 0.35
C GLU A 32 -0.14 0.52 0.91
N LEU A 33 -0.90 1.32 0.15
CA LEU A 33 -2.29 1.67 0.44
C LEU A 33 -3.20 0.72 -0.34
N TYR A 34 -4.01 -0.02 0.41
CA TYR A 34 -4.95 -0.99 -0.13
C TYR A 34 -6.34 -0.38 -0.34
N ALA A 35 -7.17 -1.03 -1.14
CA ALA A 35 -8.53 -0.56 -1.46
C ALA A 35 -9.47 -0.46 -0.24
N ASP A 36 -9.19 -1.21 0.83
CA ASP A 36 -9.89 -1.13 2.12
C ASP A 36 -9.44 0.07 2.99
N GLY A 37 -8.49 0.86 2.49
CA GLY A 37 -7.89 1.98 3.22
C GLY A 37 -6.79 1.57 4.20
N SER A 38 -6.48 0.27 4.32
CA SER A 38 -5.38 -0.19 5.16
C SER A 38 -4.03 0.22 4.55
N VAL A 39 -3.08 0.54 5.42
CA VAL A 39 -1.72 0.92 5.04
C VAL A 39 -0.75 -0.08 5.65
N LYS A 40 0.09 -0.70 4.82
CA LYS A 40 1.15 -1.62 5.28
C LYS A 40 2.50 -1.16 4.74
N ARG A 41 3.58 -1.53 5.44
CA ARG A 41 4.93 -1.34 4.91
C ARG A 41 5.07 -2.22 3.67
N ALA A 42 5.58 -1.63 2.59
CA ALA A 42 6.08 -2.41 1.47
C ALA A 42 7.20 -3.33 2.00
N ALA A 43 7.10 -4.63 1.71
CA ALA A 43 8.06 -5.64 2.15
C ALA A 43 9.38 -5.56 1.37
#